data_AF-A0A2V1DJ54-F1
#
_entry.id   AF-A0A2V1DJ54-F1
#
_cell.length_a   1.000
_cell.length_b   1.000
_cell.length_c   1.000
_cell.angle_alpha   90.00
_cell.angle_beta   90.00
_cell.angle_gamma   90.00
#
_symmetry.space_group_name_H-M   'P 1'
#
loop_
_entity.id
_entity.type
_entity.pdbx_description
1 polymer ?
#
loop_
_entity_poly.entity_id
_entity_poly.type
_entity_poly.pdbx_seq_one_letter_code
_entity_poly.pdbx_strand_id
1 'polypeptide(L)'
;KTLTCSKDYPNGQKAPDTEKPCSSAQGSACCPDKWECLDNGLCYYPADKLWGRYSCTDKSWNSPGCASNMCTYNKQAGGGESITQCADHNN
;
A
#
# COMPACT_ATOMS: atom_id res chain seq x y z
N LYS A 1 16.72 6.47 -11.94
CA LYS A 1 16.26 7.23 -10.75
C LYS A 1 15.66 6.23 -9.78
N THR A 2 16.25 6.01 -8.60
CA THR A 2 15.64 5.18 -7.57
C THR A 2 14.36 5.90 -7.12
N LEU A 3 13.19 5.29 -7.29
CA LEU A 3 11.97 5.85 -6.75
C LEU A 3 12.03 5.74 -5.23
N THR A 4 11.67 6.82 -4.54
CA THR A 4 11.51 6.81 -3.10
C THR A 4 10.04 6.66 -2.80
N CYS A 5 9.71 5.98 -1.71
CA CYS A 5 8.35 5.93 -1.24
C CYS A 5 7.79 7.33 -1.08
N SER A 6 6.57 7.47 -1.62
CA SER A 6 5.70 8.59 -1.36
C SER A 6 5.68 8.76 0.14
N LYS A 7 6.18 9.90 0.63
CA LYS A 7 6.23 10.15 2.08
C LYS A 7 4.85 10.31 2.69
N ASP A 8 3.77 10.01 1.99
CA ASP A 8 2.41 10.29 2.38
C ASP A 8 1.49 9.07 2.12
N TYR A 9 0.68 8.72 3.13
CA TYR A 9 -0.50 7.86 3.04
C TYR A 9 -1.63 8.55 2.25
N PRO A 10 -2.74 7.86 1.90
CA PRO A 10 -3.78 8.48 1.07
C PRO A 10 -4.43 9.71 1.72
N ASN A 11 -4.47 9.74 3.06
CA ASN A 11 -5.00 10.86 3.82
C ASN A 11 -4.00 12.02 3.98
N GLY A 12 -2.83 11.95 3.33
CA GLY A 12 -1.78 12.96 3.41
C GLY A 12 -0.88 12.88 4.64
N GLN A 13 -1.09 11.91 5.54
CA GLN A 13 -0.19 11.73 6.68
C GLN A 13 1.13 11.14 6.26
N LYS A 14 2.20 11.56 6.95
CA LYS A 14 3.55 11.13 6.60
C LYS A 14 3.75 9.63 6.84
N ALA A 15 4.17 8.91 5.82
CA ALA A 15 4.64 7.53 5.90
C ALA A 15 6.05 7.44 6.52
N PRO A 16 6.35 6.38 7.28
CA PRO A 16 7.66 6.19 7.86
C PRO A 16 8.72 5.94 6.77
N ASP A 17 9.93 6.44 6.99
CA ASP A 17 11.05 6.26 6.03
C ASP A 17 11.57 4.79 5.99
N THR A 18 10.97 3.89 6.78
CA THR A 18 11.29 2.45 6.80
C THR A 18 10.57 1.65 5.72
N GLU A 19 9.57 2.23 5.04
CA GLU A 19 8.91 1.60 3.91
C GLU A 19 9.78 1.68 2.65
N LYS A 20 9.81 0.58 1.89
CA LYS A 20 10.62 0.44 0.68
C LYS A 20 9.71 0.23 -0.53
N PRO A 21 10.03 0.86 -1.67
CA PRO A 21 9.22 0.71 -2.86
C PRO A 21 9.32 -0.73 -3.37
N CYS A 22 8.18 -1.29 -3.72
CA CYS A 22 8.09 -2.64 -4.26
C CYS A 22 8.69 -2.78 -5.65
N SER A 23 8.78 -1.67 -6.39
CA SER A 23 9.44 -1.65 -7.68
C SER A 23 10.04 -0.27 -7.98
N SER A 24 10.86 -0.21 -9.03
CA SER A 24 11.37 1.05 -9.57
C SER A 24 10.40 1.76 -10.53
N ALA A 25 9.18 1.25 -10.70
CA ALA A 25 8.12 1.86 -11.51
C ALA A 25 7.30 2.86 -10.68
N GLN A 26 6.90 3.96 -11.32
CA GLN A 26 6.08 4.98 -10.67
C GLN A 26 4.70 4.41 -10.38
N GLY A 27 4.17 4.70 -9.19
CA GLY A 27 2.87 4.16 -8.78
C GLY A 27 2.94 2.73 -8.26
N SER A 28 4.04 2.37 -7.61
CA SER A 28 4.21 1.09 -6.91
C SER A 28 3.97 1.24 -5.41
N ALA A 29 3.34 0.24 -4.80
CA ALA A 29 3.26 0.12 -3.36
C ALA A 29 4.62 0.21 -2.67
N CYS A 30 4.59 0.63 -1.42
CA CYS A 30 5.73 0.69 -0.53
C CYS A 30 5.44 -0.15 0.70
N CYS A 31 6.25 -1.17 0.95
CA CYS A 31 6.02 -2.10 2.03
C CYS A 31 7.04 -1.93 3.16
N PRO A 32 6.65 -2.20 4.42
CA PRO A 32 7.61 -2.31 5.51
C PRO A 32 8.62 -3.42 5.26
N ASP A 33 9.72 -3.39 6.02
CA ASP A 33 10.72 -4.44 5.98
C ASP A 33 10.10 -5.81 6.33
N LYS A 34 10.48 -6.86 5.59
CA LYS A 34 9.98 -8.24 5.69
C LYS A 34 8.55 -8.49 5.21
N TRP A 35 7.87 -7.47 4.68
CA TRP A 35 6.58 -7.65 4.01
C TRP A 35 6.82 -7.91 2.53
N GLU A 36 6.05 -8.84 1.97
CA GLU A 36 6.07 -9.19 0.56
C GLU A 36 5.24 -8.20 -0.25
N CYS A 37 5.77 -7.79 -1.39
CA CYS A 37 5.08 -6.91 -2.31
C CYS A 37 4.14 -7.69 -3.21
N LEU A 38 2.89 -7.25 -3.30
CA LEU A 38 1.91 -7.80 -4.22
C LEU A 38 1.66 -6.83 -5.38
N ASP A 39 1.42 -7.39 -6.57
CA ASP A 39 1.20 -6.61 -7.79
C ASP A 39 -0.08 -5.76 -7.76
N ASN A 40 -1.02 -6.10 -6.87
CA ASN A 40 -2.25 -5.34 -6.64
C ASN A 40 -2.08 -4.13 -5.70
N GLY A 41 -0.84 -3.79 -5.36
CA GLY A 41 -0.50 -2.65 -4.52
C GLY A 41 -0.66 -2.88 -3.02
N LEU A 42 -0.82 -4.13 -2.57
CA LEU A 42 -0.81 -4.52 -1.17
C LEU A 42 0.54 -5.10 -0.75
N CYS A 43 0.74 -5.15 0.56
CA CYS A 43 1.84 -5.81 1.21
C CYS A 43 1.30 -7.04 1.96
N TYR A 44 1.98 -8.18 1.85
CA TYR A 44 1.62 -9.40 2.57
C TYR A 44 2.64 -9.72 3.64
N TYR A 45 2.19 -10.05 4.85
CA TYR A 45 3.04 -10.51 5.94
C TYR A 45 2.80 -11.99 6.20
N PRO A 46 3.71 -12.89 5.75
CA PRO A 46 3.50 -14.33 5.83
C PRO A 46 3.37 -14.87 7.26
N ALA A 47 4.06 -14.26 8.23
CA ALA A 47 4.10 -14.75 9.61
C ALA A 47 2.71 -14.73 10.26
N ASP A 48 1.96 -13.65 10.05
CA ASP A 48 0.61 -13.48 10.62
C ASP A 48 -0.50 -13.62 9.57
N LYS A 49 -0.14 -13.92 8.31
CA LYS A 49 -1.04 -14.00 7.16
C LYS A 49 -1.89 -12.74 6.98
N LEU A 50 -1.25 -11.57 7.09
CA LEU A 50 -1.93 -10.28 7.00
C LEU A 50 -1.68 -9.62 5.66
N TRP A 51 -2.71 -8.95 5.13
CA TRP A 51 -2.57 -8.02 4.02
C TRP A 51 -2.64 -6.60 4.57
N GLY A 52 -1.76 -5.74 4.09
CA GLY A 52 -1.68 -4.36 4.51
C GLY A 52 -1.60 -3.42 3.32
N ARG A 53 -2.32 -2.31 3.39
CA ARG A 53 -2.09 -1.15 2.52
C ARG A 53 -1.12 -0.20 3.23
N TYR A 54 -0.08 0.22 2.54
CA TYR A 54 0.95 1.15 3.03
C TYR A 54 1.16 2.29 2.03
N SER A 55 2.21 3.12 2.13
CA SER A 55 2.41 4.22 1.17
C SER A 55 2.68 3.72 -0.26
N CYS A 56 2.77 4.60 -1.26
CA CYS A 56 2.79 4.13 -2.65
C CYS A 56 3.58 4.86 -3.74
N THR A 57 4.67 5.59 -3.55
CA THR A 57 5.39 6.36 -4.64
C THR A 57 4.56 7.38 -5.48
N ASP A 58 3.30 7.15 -5.85
CA ASP A 58 2.37 8.06 -6.49
C ASP A 58 1.48 8.75 -5.44
N LYS A 59 1.74 10.04 -5.24
CA LYS A 59 0.99 10.87 -4.28
C LYS A 59 -0.49 11.05 -4.65
N SER A 60 -0.84 10.89 -5.93
CA SER A 60 -2.23 10.99 -6.36
C SER A 60 -3.03 9.73 -6.07
N TRP A 61 -2.36 8.61 -5.74
CA TRP A 61 -2.98 7.32 -5.49
C TRP A 61 -3.85 6.84 -6.67
N ASN A 62 -3.58 7.30 -7.90
CA ASN A 62 -4.36 6.92 -9.07
C ASN A 62 -3.69 5.83 -9.89
N SER A 63 -2.42 5.54 -9.60
CA SER A 63 -1.69 4.45 -10.28
C SER A 63 -2.24 3.08 -9.89
N PRO A 64 -2.27 2.11 -10.83
CA PRO A 64 -2.82 0.78 -10.58
C PRO A 64 -2.00 -0.05 -9.59
N GLY A 65 -0.70 0.21 -9.45
CA GLY A 65 0.16 -0.44 -8.46
C GLY A 65 0.07 0.14 -7.06
N CYS A 66 -0.81 1.13 -6.85
CA CYS A 66 -1.21 1.60 -5.53
C CYS A 66 -2.55 0.97 -5.17
N ALA A 67 -2.71 0.48 -3.93
CA ALA A 67 -3.97 -0.06 -3.42
C ALA A 67 -5.05 1.02 -3.20
N SER A 68 -5.47 1.65 -4.30
CA SER A 68 -6.39 2.79 -4.38
C SER A 68 -7.85 2.37 -4.57
N ASN A 69 -8.10 1.12 -4.97
CA ASN A 69 -9.40 0.56 -5.26
C ASN A 69 -9.67 -0.70 -4.42
N MET A 70 -9.32 -0.65 -3.13
CA MET A 70 -9.59 -1.72 -2.17
C MET A 70 -10.77 -1.32 -1.28
N CYS A 71 -11.43 -2.30 -0.65
CA CYS A 71 -12.45 -2.07 0.38
C CYS A 71 -11.82 -1.41 1.62
N THR A 72 -11.69 -0.09 1.56
CA THR A 72 -11.04 0.73 2.56
C THR A 72 -12.04 1.77 3.05
N TYR A 73 -11.81 2.37 4.22
CA TYR A 73 -12.64 3.46 4.74
C TYR A 73 -12.43 4.77 3.96
N ASN A 74 -12.80 4.80 2.67
CA ASN A 74 -12.68 5.94 1.76
C ASN A 74 -11.27 6.57 1.73
N LYS A 75 -10.21 5.76 1.89
CA LYS A 75 -8.82 6.24 1.96
C LYS A 75 -8.53 7.22 3.11
N GLN A 76 -9.38 7.29 4.13
CA GLN A 76 -9.22 8.23 5.24
C GLN A 76 -8.36 7.67 6.38
N ALA A 77 -8.21 6.34 6.44
CA ALA A 77 -7.39 5.70 7.44
C ALA A 77 -5.95 6.20 7.35
N GLY A 78 -5.46 6.67 8.49
CA GLY A 78 -4.07 7.06 8.67
C GLY A 78 -3.18 5.87 8.93
N GLY A 79 -1.97 5.91 8.39
CA GLY A 79 -1.03 4.82 8.57
C GLY A 79 -1.22 3.68 7.59
N GLY A 80 -0.42 2.63 7.81
CA GLY A 80 -0.65 1.33 7.22
C GLY A 80 -1.95 0.74 7.76
N GLU A 81 -2.82 0.26 6.87
CA GLU A 81 -4.11 -0.33 7.23
C GLU A 81 -4.06 -1.83 6.94
N SER A 82 -4.35 -2.66 7.95
CA SER A 82 -4.60 -4.08 7.72
C SER A 82 -5.89 -4.24 6.94
N ILE A 83 -5.80 -4.81 5.75
CA ILE A 83 -6.93 -5.03 4.85
C ILE A 83 -7.37 -6.47 5.02
N THR A 84 -8.58 -6.67 5.50
CA THR A 84 -9.25 -7.96 5.37
C THR A 84 -9.77 -8.09 3.95
N GLN A 85 -9.83 -9.32 3.41
CA GLN A 85 -10.66 -9.55 2.23
C GLN A 85 -12.07 -9.03 2.51
N CYS A 86 -12.64 -8.31 1.55
CA CYS A 86 -14.01 -7.85 1.65
C CYS A 86 -14.90 -9.07 1.93
N ALA A 87 -15.82 -8.96 2.89
CA ALA A 87 -16.92 -9.91 2.96
C ALA A 87 -17.71 -9.74 1.65
N ASP A 88 -17.62 -10.75 0.80
CA ASP A 88 -18.26 -10.84 -0.53
C ASP A 88 -17.64 -9.99 -1.66
N HIS A 89 -16.83 -10.66 -2.48
CA HIS A 89 -16.81 -10.46 -3.93
C HIS A 89 -17.15 -11.78 -4.66
N ASN A 90 -18.05 -12.56 -4.06
CA ASN A 90 -18.55 -13.81 -4.64
C ASN A 90 -19.69 -13.50 -5.62
N ASN A 91 -19.34 -13.50 -6.91
CA ASN A 91 -20.20 -13.63 -8.10
C ASN A 91 -21.08 -12.44 -8.48
#